data_AF-D8UUT6-F1
#
_entry.id   AF-D8UUT6-F1
#
_cell.length_a   1.000
_cell.length_b   1.000
_cell.length_c   1.000
_cell.angle_alpha   90.00
_cell.angle_beta   90.00
_cell.angle_gamma   90.00
#
_symmetry.space_group_name_H-M   'P 1'
#
loop_
_entity.id
_entity.type
_entity.pdbx_description
1 polymer ?
#
loop_
_entity_poly.entity_id
_entity_poly.type
_entity_poly.pdbx_seq_one_letter_code
_entity_poly.pdbx_strand_id
1 'polypeptide(L)'
;MAPNIKDGADLNGVLFEDDASTPDYALATAPVQKAAIYGRKLVWRNIILFAYLHLAAVYGAYLFLFSAKWQTDIFAYILYVISGLGITAGAHRLWAHKSYKAKWPLRLILIIFNTVSFQDSALDWSRDHRMHHKYSETDADPHNATRGFFFSHIGWLLVRKHPELKRKGKGLDLSDLYADPILRFQKK
;
A
#
# COMPACT_ATOMS: atom_id res chain seq x y z
N MET A 1 -17.73 -39.48 -6.62
CA MET A 1 -19.00 -39.45 -5.87
C MET A 1 -18.96 -38.18 -5.04
N ALA A 2 -19.65 -37.12 -5.48
CA ALA A 2 -19.67 -35.83 -4.80
C ALA A 2 -20.54 -35.90 -3.54
N PRO A 3 -20.20 -35.19 -2.45
CA PRO A 3 -21.05 -35.18 -1.26
C PRO A 3 -22.34 -34.42 -1.55
N ASN A 4 -23.47 -35.03 -1.17
CA ASN A 4 -24.80 -34.45 -1.26
C ASN A 4 -24.89 -33.18 -0.40
N ILE A 5 -25.07 -32.05 -1.07
CA ILE A 5 -25.45 -30.77 -0.46
C ILE A 5 -26.88 -30.93 0.03
N LYS A 6 -27.09 -30.88 1.35
CA LYS A 6 -28.43 -30.86 1.93
C LYS A 6 -29.00 -29.44 1.82
N ASP A 7 -30.21 -29.40 1.28
CA ASP A 7 -31.22 -28.34 1.26
C ASP A 7 -30.93 -27.11 2.13
N GLY A 8 -30.60 -25.98 1.48
CA GLY A 8 -30.53 -24.66 2.14
C GLY A 8 -29.60 -23.61 1.52
N ALA A 9 -28.66 -23.99 0.64
CA ALA A 9 -27.73 -23.03 0.05
C ALA A 9 -28.34 -22.29 -1.14
N ASP A 10 -28.42 -20.96 -1.03
CA ASP A 10 -28.82 -20.08 -2.12
C ASP A 10 -27.86 -20.25 -3.31
N LEU A 11 -28.39 -20.62 -4.48
CA LEU A 11 -27.65 -21.00 -5.69
C LEU A 11 -26.94 -19.82 -6.38
N ASN A 12 -26.98 -18.64 -5.78
CA ASN A 12 -26.60 -17.37 -6.39
C ASN A 12 -25.09 -17.06 -6.27
N GLY A 13 -24.33 -17.88 -5.53
CA GLY A 13 -22.90 -17.66 -5.30
C GLY A 13 -22.59 -16.41 -4.46
N VAL A 14 -23.60 -15.87 -3.76
CA VAL A 14 -23.47 -14.78 -2.80
C VAL A 14 -23.11 -15.40 -1.46
N LEU A 15 -21.94 -15.06 -0.92
CA LEU A 15 -21.53 -15.45 0.43
C LEU A 15 -22.22 -14.54 1.44
N PHE A 16 -22.98 -15.14 2.36
CA PHE A 16 -23.51 -14.47 3.55
C PHE A 16 -22.49 -14.54 4.69
N GLU A 17 -22.61 -13.64 5.69
CA GLU A 17 -21.72 -13.65 6.86
C GLU A 17 -21.75 -15.01 7.60
N ASP A 18 -22.90 -15.67 7.55
CA ASP A 18 -23.13 -16.99 8.13
C ASP A 18 -22.41 -18.11 7.34
N ASP A 19 -22.09 -17.91 6.07
CA ASP A 19 -21.36 -18.90 5.24
C ASP A 19 -19.87 -19.00 5.62
N ALA A 20 -19.37 -18.01 6.37
CA ALA A 20 -18.02 -18.02 6.95
C ALA A 20 -17.99 -18.65 8.34
N SER A 21 -19.13 -19.05 8.90
CA SER A 21 -19.21 -19.58 10.26
C SER A 21 -18.89 -21.09 10.30
N THR A 22 -17.83 -21.45 11.03
CA THR A 22 -17.63 -22.82 11.51
C THR A 22 -18.51 -23.05 12.75
N PRO A 23 -18.84 -24.31 13.14
CA PRO A 23 -19.77 -24.63 14.24
C PRO A 23 -19.41 -24.03 15.61
N ASP A 24 -18.19 -23.51 15.76
CA ASP A 24 -17.65 -22.84 16.94
C ASP A 24 -17.63 -21.30 16.83
N TYR A 25 -18.13 -20.70 15.74
CA TYR A 25 -18.16 -19.26 15.44
C TYR A 25 -16.81 -18.53 15.62
N ALA A 26 -15.72 -19.27 15.78
CA ALA A 26 -14.39 -18.74 15.97
C ALA A 26 -13.58 -19.10 14.72
N LEU A 27 -13.29 -18.10 13.88
CA LEU A 27 -12.10 -18.19 13.06
C LEU A 27 -10.95 -18.48 14.04
N ALA A 28 -10.34 -19.67 13.94
CA ALA A 28 -9.15 -19.99 14.70
C ALA A 28 -8.11 -18.91 14.36
N THR A 29 -8.00 -17.90 15.22
CA THR A 29 -7.02 -16.84 15.05
C THR A 29 -5.69 -17.50 15.32
N ALA A 30 -5.00 -17.88 14.25
CA ALA A 30 -3.61 -18.29 14.37
C ALA A 30 -2.90 -17.17 15.16
N PRO A 31 -2.23 -17.49 16.28
CA PRO A 31 -1.64 -16.47 17.11
C PRO A 31 -0.69 -15.64 16.26
N VAL A 32 -0.88 -14.33 16.26
CA VAL A 32 -0.02 -13.41 15.51
C VAL A 32 1.40 -13.57 16.05
N GLN A 33 2.26 -14.19 15.24
CA GLN A 33 3.64 -14.41 15.63
C GLN A 33 4.36 -13.07 15.64
N LYS A 34 4.87 -12.66 16.80
CA LYS A 34 5.68 -11.44 16.87
C LYS A 34 6.88 -11.57 15.94
N ALA A 35 7.17 -10.50 15.20
CA ALA A 35 8.37 -10.44 14.36
C ALA A 35 9.63 -10.76 15.17
N ALA A 36 10.55 -11.51 14.54
CA ALA A 36 11.83 -11.81 15.14
C ALA A 36 12.65 -10.53 15.41
N ILE A 37 13.43 -10.54 16.48
CA ILE A 37 14.38 -9.47 16.75
C ILE A 37 15.49 -9.54 15.69
N TYR A 38 15.55 -8.52 14.84
CA TYR A 38 16.47 -8.45 13.71
C TYR A 38 17.31 -7.17 13.80
N GLY A 39 18.63 -7.30 13.60
CA GLY A 39 19.56 -6.18 13.53
C GLY A 39 19.28 -5.27 12.33
N ARG A 40 18.63 -4.13 12.56
CA ARG A 40 18.24 -3.20 11.48
C ARG A 40 19.42 -2.32 11.08
N LYS A 41 19.70 -2.26 9.78
CA LYS A 41 20.67 -1.31 9.22
C LYS A 41 19.95 -0.02 8.85
N LEU A 42 20.31 1.07 9.53
CA LEU A 42 19.76 2.40 9.27
C LEU A 42 20.17 2.91 7.88
N VAL A 43 19.28 3.68 7.25
CA VAL A 43 19.53 4.37 5.99
C VAL A 43 19.53 5.87 6.27
N TRP A 44 20.69 6.40 6.67
CA TRP A 44 20.85 7.79 7.12
C TRP A 44 20.36 8.83 6.11
N ARG A 45 20.55 8.59 4.81
CA ARG A 45 20.00 9.45 3.76
C ARG A 45 18.48 9.63 3.92
N ASN A 46 17.74 8.53 4.12
CA ASN A 46 16.29 8.57 4.26
C ASN A 46 15.91 9.28 5.57
N ILE A 47 16.63 8.98 6.66
CA ILE A 47 16.41 9.63 7.96
C ILE A 47 16.53 11.16 7.83
N ILE A 48 17.60 11.65 7.22
CA ILE A 48 17.83 13.09 7.04
C ILE A 48 16.74 13.71 6.14
N LEU A 49 16.40 13.08 5.02
CA LEU A 49 15.38 13.59 4.10
C LEU A 49 13.99 13.63 4.73
N PHE A 50 13.59 12.59 5.47
CA PHE A 50 12.32 12.58 6.18
C PHE A 50 12.30 13.60 7.33
N ALA A 51 13.39 13.74 8.10
CA ALA A 51 13.48 14.76 9.13
C ALA A 51 13.32 16.17 8.54
N TYR A 52 14.03 16.46 7.45
CA TYR A 52 13.90 17.73 6.73
C TYR A 52 12.48 17.95 6.20
N LEU A 53 11.87 16.94 5.58
CA LEU A 53 10.49 17.01 5.05
C LEU A 53 9.49 17.39 6.16
N HIS A 54 9.58 16.77 7.34
CA HIS A 54 8.66 17.05 8.43
C HIS A 54 8.90 18.45 9.04
N LEU A 55 10.15 18.88 9.18
CA LEU A 55 10.46 20.25 9.62
C LEU A 55 9.92 21.30 8.63
N ALA A 56 10.11 21.06 7.33
CA ALA A 56 9.56 21.89 6.27
C ALA A 56 8.02 21.89 6.29
N ALA A 57 7.38 20.77 6.59
CA ALA A 57 5.93 20.67 6.71
C ALA A 57 5.38 21.47 7.91
N VAL A 58 6.06 21.45 9.07
CA VAL A 58 5.67 22.28 10.23
C VAL A 58 5.78 23.77 9.88
N TYR A 59 6.87 24.18 9.23
CA TYR A 59 7.01 25.56 8.77
C TYR A 59 5.98 25.92 7.69
N GLY A 60 5.70 25.01 6.76
CA GLY A 60 4.66 25.16 5.75
C GLY A 60 3.27 25.34 6.37
N ALA A 61 2.95 24.62 7.45
CA ALA A 61 1.70 24.78 8.18
C ALA A 61 1.59 26.18 8.83
N TYR A 62 2.69 26.71 9.38
CA TYR A 62 2.73 28.09 9.86
C TYR A 62 2.46 29.09 8.72
N LEU A 63 3.09 28.93 7.56
CA LEU A 63 2.86 29.80 6.42
C LEU A 63 1.41 29.71 5.91
N PHE A 64 0.87 28.50 5.81
CA PHE A 64 -0.51 28.24 5.39
C PHE A 64 -1.53 28.97 6.28
N LEU A 65 -1.31 29.00 7.60
CA LEU A 65 -2.26 29.62 8.53
C LEU A 65 -2.14 31.14 8.62
N PHE A 66 -0.93 31.70 8.47
CA PHE A 66 -0.67 33.09 8.87
C PHE A 66 -0.15 34.00 7.75
N SER A 67 0.31 33.47 6.62
CA SER A 67 1.03 34.26 5.61
C SER A 67 0.69 33.95 4.16
N ALA A 68 0.23 32.75 3.84
CA ALA A 68 -0.02 32.34 2.47
C ALA A 68 -1.22 33.09 1.89
N LYS A 69 -1.19 33.30 0.57
CA LYS A 69 -2.38 33.79 -0.13
C LYS A 69 -3.35 32.62 -0.28
N TRP A 70 -4.64 32.88 -0.11
CA TRP A 70 -5.68 31.86 -0.21
C TRP A 70 -5.63 31.04 -1.52
N GLN A 71 -5.16 31.63 -2.63
CA GLN A 71 -4.97 30.89 -3.90
C GLN A 71 -3.93 29.78 -3.77
N THR A 72 -2.86 30.02 -3.01
CA THR A 72 -1.80 29.03 -2.74
C THR A 72 -2.36 27.90 -1.90
N ASP A 73 -3.19 28.22 -0.91
CA ASP A 73 -3.82 27.24 -0.02
C ASP A 73 -4.80 26.34 -0.77
N ILE A 74 -5.64 26.92 -1.63
CA ILE A 74 -6.53 26.16 -2.50
C ILE A 74 -5.72 25.29 -3.45
N PHE A 75 -4.67 25.82 -4.06
CA PHE A 75 -3.82 25.05 -4.96
C PHE A 75 -3.16 23.86 -4.23
N ALA A 76 -2.62 24.08 -3.03
CA ALA A 76 -2.06 23.02 -2.20
C ALA A 76 -3.11 21.96 -1.84
N TYR A 77 -4.35 22.37 -1.53
CA TYR A 77 -5.45 21.44 -1.28
C TYR A 77 -5.83 20.62 -2.52
N ILE A 78 -5.86 21.24 -3.72
CA ILE A 78 -6.08 20.52 -4.97
C ILE A 78 -4.97 19.48 -5.19
N LEU A 79 -3.70 19.84 -4.96
CA LEU A 79 -2.57 18.91 -5.05
C LEU A 79 -2.70 17.75 -4.07
N TYR A 80 -3.14 18.02 -2.84
CA TYR A 80 -3.46 16.99 -1.85
C TYR A 80 -4.51 16.00 -2.37
N VAL A 81 -5.64 16.49 -2.88
CA VAL A 81 -6.72 15.63 -3.39
C VAL A 81 -6.25 14.79 -4.59
N ILE A 82 -5.60 15.39 -5.59
CA ILE A 82 -5.13 14.63 -6.76
C ILE A 82 -4.06 13.60 -6.35
N SER A 83 -3.16 13.93 -5.43
CA SER A 83 -2.16 12.98 -4.94
C SER A 83 -2.81 11.78 -4.23
N GLY A 84 -3.85 12.04 -3.42
CA GLY A 84 -4.66 11.01 -2.78
C GLY A 84 -5.37 10.11 -3.78
N LEU A 85 -5.91 10.67 -4.87
CA LEU A 85 -6.52 9.89 -5.96
C LEU A 85 -5.48 9.03 -6.70
N GLY A 86 -4.29 9.57 -6.94
CA GLY A 86 -3.18 8.83 -7.56
C GLY A 86 -2.80 7.58 -6.79
N ILE A 87 -2.80 7.64 -5.46
CA ILE A 87 -2.57 6.47 -4.60
C ILE A 87 -3.80 5.58 -4.53
N THR A 88 -4.95 6.12 -4.13
CA THR A 88 -6.13 5.31 -3.78
C THR A 88 -6.82 4.72 -5.00
N ALA A 89 -7.10 5.52 -6.03
CA ALA A 89 -7.71 5.04 -7.26
C ALA A 89 -6.68 4.38 -8.18
N GLY A 90 -5.46 4.93 -8.25
CA GLY A 90 -4.36 4.40 -9.06
C GLY A 90 -3.62 3.25 -8.37
N ALA A 91 -2.52 3.56 -7.68
CA ALA A 91 -1.55 2.59 -7.14
C ALA A 91 -2.21 1.42 -6.40
N HIS A 92 -3.23 1.73 -5.59
CA HIS A 92 -3.95 0.79 -4.75
C HIS A 92 -5.00 -0.02 -5.54
N ARG A 93 -6.10 0.59 -5.96
CA ARG A 93 -7.24 -0.16 -6.54
C ARG A 93 -7.01 -0.64 -7.96
N LEU A 94 -6.36 0.16 -8.80
CA LEU A 94 -6.13 -0.19 -10.21
C LEU A 94 -4.96 -1.16 -10.37
N TRP A 95 -3.78 -0.80 -9.87
CA TRP A 95 -2.56 -1.55 -10.16
C TRP A 95 -2.26 -2.64 -9.11
N ALA A 96 -2.39 -2.37 -7.81
CA ALA A 96 -2.12 -3.40 -6.81
C ALA A 96 -3.20 -4.49 -6.75
N HIS A 97 -4.48 -4.09 -6.71
CA HIS A 97 -5.62 -4.99 -6.52
C HIS A 97 -6.40 -5.37 -7.77
N LYS A 98 -6.19 -4.69 -8.90
CA LYS A 98 -6.92 -4.94 -10.17
C LYS A 98 -8.45 -4.90 -9.98
N SER A 99 -8.96 -4.06 -9.08
CA SER A 99 -10.38 -4.00 -8.73
C SER A 99 -11.27 -3.45 -9.86
N TYR A 100 -10.66 -2.79 -10.86
CA TYR A 100 -11.36 -2.29 -12.04
C TYR A 100 -10.40 -2.19 -13.23
N LYS A 101 -10.94 -2.02 -14.44
CA LYS A 101 -10.18 -1.80 -15.67
C LYS A 101 -10.31 -0.35 -16.11
N ALA A 102 -9.18 0.30 -16.41
CA ALA A 102 -9.14 1.66 -16.91
C ALA A 102 -8.62 1.70 -18.36
N LYS A 103 -9.25 2.52 -19.21
CA LYS A 103 -8.69 2.85 -20.53
C LYS A 103 -7.45 3.72 -20.38
N TRP A 104 -6.64 3.80 -21.43
CA TRP A 104 -5.35 4.50 -21.42
C TRP A 104 -5.41 5.96 -20.92
N PRO A 105 -6.45 6.79 -21.20
CA PRO A 105 -6.45 8.18 -20.73
C PRO A 105 -6.51 8.28 -19.20
N LEU A 106 -7.39 7.48 -18.57
CA LEU A 106 -7.50 7.46 -17.12
C LEU A 106 -6.22 6.91 -16.48
N ARG A 107 -5.60 5.88 -17.07
CA ARG A 107 -4.31 5.35 -16.60
C ARG A 107 -3.22 6.43 -16.63
N LEU A 108 -3.19 7.24 -17.68
CA LEU A 108 -2.25 8.35 -17.80
C LEU A 108 -2.51 9.45 -16.76
N ILE A 109 -3.77 9.81 -16.53
CA ILE A 109 -4.13 10.79 -15.49
C ILE A 109 -3.72 10.27 -14.11
N LEU A 110 -4.06 9.02 -13.78
CA LEU A 110 -3.75 8.43 -12.48
C LEU A 110 -2.24 8.25 -12.25
N ILE A 111 -1.44 8.00 -13.30
CA ILE A 111 0.02 7.91 -13.13
C ILE A 111 0.64 9.27 -12.87
N ILE A 112 0.13 10.34 -13.50
CA ILE A 112 0.57 11.71 -13.23
C ILE A 112 0.24 12.07 -11.77
N PHE A 113 -0.99 11.76 -11.34
CA PHE A 113 -1.43 11.99 -9.96
C PHE A 113 -0.61 11.19 -8.95
N ASN A 114 -0.29 9.92 -9.24
CA ASN A 114 0.60 9.12 -8.42
C ASN A 114 2.01 9.73 -8.35
N THR A 115 2.51 10.27 -9.46
CA THR A 115 3.82 10.93 -9.49
C THR A 115 3.87 12.16 -8.58
N VAL A 116 2.77 12.94 -8.51
CA VAL A 116 2.64 14.06 -7.55
C VAL A 116 2.70 13.59 -6.09
N SER A 117 2.20 12.38 -5.78
CA SER A 117 2.17 11.86 -4.40
C SER A 117 3.54 11.49 -3.82
N PHE A 118 4.54 11.27 -4.67
CA PHE A 118 5.91 10.95 -4.27
C PHE A 118 6.05 9.77 -3.28
N GLN A 119 5.23 8.72 -3.43
CA GLN A 119 5.32 7.48 -2.63
C GLN A 119 5.95 6.31 -3.44
N ASP A 120 7.13 6.55 -4.01
CA ASP A 120 7.77 5.68 -5.01
C ASP A 120 6.96 5.51 -6.32
N SER A 121 7.52 4.77 -7.30
CA SER A 121 6.80 4.44 -8.52
C SER A 121 5.58 3.56 -8.23
N ALA A 122 4.50 3.72 -8.99
CA ALA A 122 3.30 2.90 -8.83
C ALA A 122 3.61 1.39 -8.95
N LEU A 123 4.62 1.02 -9.75
CA LEU A 123 5.07 -0.37 -9.88
C LEU A 123 5.69 -0.90 -8.57
N ASP A 124 6.62 -0.15 -7.96
CA ASP A 124 7.24 -0.57 -6.70
C ASP A 124 6.25 -0.51 -5.53
N TRP A 125 5.38 0.51 -5.50
CA TRP A 125 4.29 0.63 -4.54
C TRP A 125 3.35 -0.57 -4.64
N SER A 126 2.87 -0.92 -5.84
CA SER A 126 1.98 -2.07 -6.03
C SER A 126 2.66 -3.40 -5.67
N ARG A 127 3.96 -3.56 -5.94
CA ARG A 127 4.72 -4.75 -5.48
C ARG A 127 4.69 -4.85 -3.96
N ASP A 128 5.06 -3.78 -3.27
CA ASP A 128 5.16 -3.78 -1.81
C ASP A 128 3.78 -3.94 -1.17
N HIS A 129 2.73 -3.35 -1.76
CA HIS A 129 1.35 -3.53 -1.31
C HIS A 129 0.85 -4.97 -1.48
N ARG A 130 1.17 -5.63 -2.60
CA ARG A 130 0.89 -7.07 -2.79
C ARG A 130 1.66 -7.93 -1.77
N MET A 131 2.90 -7.57 -1.44
CA MET A 131 3.66 -8.24 -0.37
C MET A 131 2.97 -8.08 0.98
N HIS A 132 2.54 -6.86 1.31
CA HIS A 132 1.85 -6.58 2.57
C HIS A 132 0.59 -7.43 2.71
N HIS A 133 -0.29 -7.47 1.70
CA HIS A 133 -1.50 -8.30 1.77
C HIS A 133 -1.21 -9.80 1.84
N LYS A 134 -0.25 -10.30 1.04
CA LYS A 134 0.05 -11.75 0.98
C LYS A 134 0.76 -12.26 2.22
N TYR A 135 1.57 -11.42 2.86
CA TYR A 135 2.46 -11.81 3.96
C TYR A 135 2.29 -10.94 5.21
N SER A 136 1.10 -10.38 5.38
CA SER A 136 0.75 -9.48 6.48
C SER A 136 1.19 -10.03 7.82
N GLU A 137 1.74 -9.17 8.66
CA GLU A 137 2.24 -9.51 10.00
C GLU A 137 3.35 -10.56 10.03
N THR A 138 4.04 -10.80 8.90
CA THR A 138 5.26 -11.62 8.85
C THR A 138 6.49 -10.80 8.52
N ASP A 139 7.68 -11.39 8.64
CA ASP A 139 8.94 -10.74 8.28
C ASP A 139 9.08 -10.40 6.78
N ALA A 140 8.15 -10.86 5.94
CA ALA A 140 8.09 -10.50 4.52
C ALA A 140 7.15 -9.31 4.23
N ASP A 141 6.38 -8.85 5.21
CA ASP A 141 5.59 -7.63 5.12
C ASP A 141 6.52 -6.40 5.22
N PRO A 142 6.52 -5.48 4.23
CA PRO A 142 7.34 -4.27 4.25
C PRO A 142 7.17 -3.42 5.52
N HIS A 143 5.94 -3.35 6.04
CA HIS A 143 5.57 -2.48 7.16
C HIS A 143 4.81 -3.24 8.25
N ASN A 144 5.28 -4.47 8.53
CA ASN A 144 4.80 -5.37 9.56
C ASN A 144 4.45 -4.64 10.89
N ALA A 145 3.17 -4.65 11.27
CA ALA A 145 2.68 -3.93 12.44
C ALA A 145 3.08 -4.60 13.77
N THR A 146 3.38 -5.90 13.79
CA THR A 146 3.94 -6.58 14.98
C THR A 146 5.27 -6.01 15.45
N ARG A 147 5.96 -5.21 14.61
CA ARG A 147 7.19 -4.48 14.95
C ARG A 147 6.94 -3.14 15.66
N GLY A 148 5.67 -2.80 15.90
CA GLY A 148 5.22 -1.61 16.61
C GLY A 148 4.85 -0.44 15.71
N PHE A 149 4.04 0.47 16.25
CA PHE A 149 3.47 1.64 15.55
C PHE A 149 4.51 2.46 14.77
N PHE A 150 5.64 2.81 15.41
CA PHE A 150 6.65 3.62 14.75
C PHE A 150 7.22 2.93 13.51
N PHE A 151 7.42 1.61 13.55
CA PHE A 151 7.95 0.86 12.43
C PHE A 151 6.97 0.84 11.27
N SER A 152 5.70 0.49 11.51
CA SER A 152 4.68 0.41 10.45
C SER A 152 4.30 1.78 9.89
N HIS A 153 4.41 2.85 10.69
CA HIS A 153 4.11 4.21 10.26
C HIS A 153 5.19 4.80 9.33
N ILE A 154 6.44 4.92 9.81
CA ILE A 154 7.55 5.52 9.03
C ILE A 154 8.86 4.74 9.15
N GLY A 155 9.07 3.99 10.22
CA GLY A 155 10.36 3.38 10.53
C GLY A 155 10.83 2.37 9.48
N TRP A 156 9.91 1.71 8.77
CA TRP A 156 10.23 0.80 7.67
C TRP A 156 10.94 1.48 6.49
N LEU A 157 10.69 2.78 6.27
CA LEU A 157 11.35 3.60 5.24
C LEU A 157 12.77 4.03 5.63
N LEU A 158 13.10 3.96 6.93
CA LEU A 158 14.35 4.47 7.50
C LEU A 158 15.43 3.39 7.63
N VAL A 159 15.10 2.14 7.32
CA VAL A 159 15.98 0.99 7.48
C VAL A 159 16.02 0.14 6.22
N ARG A 160 17.03 -0.73 6.11
CA ARG A 160 17.05 -1.74 5.05
C ARG A 160 15.94 -2.76 5.27
N LYS A 161 15.21 -3.09 4.19
CA LYS A 161 14.15 -4.10 4.18
C LYS A 161 14.68 -5.46 4.65
N HIS A 162 13.81 -6.22 5.30
CA HIS A 162 14.16 -7.55 5.81
C HIS A 162 14.48 -8.53 4.65
N PRO A 163 15.44 -9.46 4.78
CA PRO A 163 15.79 -10.40 3.71
C PRO A 163 14.61 -11.25 3.22
N GLU A 164 13.68 -11.59 4.11
CA GLU A 164 12.47 -12.36 3.76
C GLU A 164 11.59 -11.66 2.71
N LEU A 165 11.56 -10.32 2.71
CA LEU A 165 10.81 -9.56 1.71
C LEU A 165 11.41 -9.79 0.31
N LYS A 166 12.75 -9.82 0.19
CA LYS A 166 13.42 -10.15 -1.08
C LYS A 166 13.25 -11.62 -1.45
N ARG A 167 13.29 -12.53 -0.47
CA ARG A 167 13.15 -13.97 -0.69
C ARG A 167 11.75 -14.32 -1.20
N LYS A 168 10.71 -13.93 -0.45
CA LYS A 168 9.31 -14.21 -0.79
C LYS A 168 8.79 -13.34 -1.94
N GLY A 169 9.32 -12.13 -2.11
CA GLY A 169 8.95 -11.24 -3.22
C GLY A 169 9.27 -11.79 -4.61
N LYS A 170 10.24 -12.70 -4.74
CA LYS A 170 10.51 -13.42 -6.01
C LYS A 170 9.34 -14.31 -6.46
N GLY A 171 8.47 -14.71 -5.53
CA GLY A 171 7.29 -15.51 -5.80
C GLY A 171 6.01 -14.70 -6.03
N LEU A 172 6.10 -13.37 -6.15
CA LEU A 172 4.99 -12.54 -6.60
C LEU A 172 4.95 -12.48 -8.12
N ASP A 173 3.77 -12.73 -8.68
CA ASP A 173 3.51 -12.38 -10.07
C ASP A 173 3.31 -10.86 -10.20
N LEU A 174 4.16 -10.25 -11.03
CA LEU A 174 4.16 -8.83 -11.36
C LEU A 174 4.12 -8.63 -12.89
N SER A 175 3.90 -9.70 -13.66
CA SER A 175 3.92 -9.68 -15.12
C SER A 175 2.96 -8.64 -15.70
N ASP A 176 1.80 -8.47 -15.07
CA ASP A 176 0.81 -7.46 -15.42
C ASP A 176 1.33 -6.02 -15.27
N LEU A 177 2.10 -5.74 -14.21
CA LEU A 177 2.66 -4.41 -13.97
C LEU A 177 3.78 -4.10 -14.97
N TYR A 178 4.60 -5.10 -15.31
CA TYR A 178 5.66 -4.94 -16.31
C TYR A 178 5.13 -4.88 -17.75
N ALA A 179 3.98 -5.50 -18.03
CA ALA A 179 3.31 -5.39 -19.33
C ALA A 179 2.76 -3.97 -19.58
N ASP A 180 2.49 -3.19 -18.54
CA ASP A 180 2.00 -1.82 -18.64
C ASP A 180 3.12 -0.85 -19.08
N PRO A 181 3.05 -0.27 -20.31
CA PRO A 181 4.07 0.68 -20.77
C PRO A 181 4.06 2.00 -19.98
N ILE A 182 2.91 2.39 -19.41
CA ILE A 182 2.79 3.63 -18.62
C ILE A 182 3.54 3.48 -17.30
N LEU A 183 3.38 2.34 -16.63
CA LEU A 183 4.13 2.03 -15.41
C LEU A 183 5.64 1.94 -15.66
N ARG A 184 6.03 1.27 -16.75
CA ARG A 184 7.45 1.18 -17.13
C ARG A 184 8.04 2.55 -17.46
N PHE A 185 7.26 3.43 -18.08
CA PHE A 185 7.69 4.79 -18.35
C PHE A 185 7.88 5.59 -17.06
N GLN A 186 6.93 5.58 -16.13
CA GLN A 186 7.03 6.30 -14.86
C GLN A 186 8.25 5.86 -14.03
N LYS A 187 8.59 4.57 -14.08
CA LYS A 187 9.70 4.00 -13.30
C LYS A 187 11.09 4.33 -13.88
N LYS A 188 11.19 4.64 -15.17
CA LYS A 188 12.46 4.86 -15.87
C LYS A 188 13.09 6.19 -15.47
#